data_AF-A0A4Z0GZL7-F1
#
_entry.id   AF-A0A4Z0GZL7-F1
#
_cell.length_a   1.000
_cell.length_b   1.000
_cell.length_c   1.000
_cell.angle_alpha   90.00
_cell.angle_beta   90.00
_cell.angle_gamma   90.00
#
_symmetry.space_group_name_H-M   'P 1'
#
loop_
_entity.id
_entity.type
_entity.pdbx_description
1 polymer ?
#
loop_
_entity_poly.entity_id
_entity_poly.type
_entity_poly.pdbx_seq_one_letter_code
_entity_poly.pdbx_strand_id
1 'polypeptide(L)' 'MSLRTEEQAENLMASAKASIAIEGLTLDESQESLVKKCLTGAITHKEFIKRALELSRHA' A
#
# COMPACT_ATOMS: atom_id res chain seq x y z
N MET A 1 -7.25 -0.76 -15.69
CA MET A 1 -6.82 -1.35 -14.41
C MET A 1 -8.08 -1.76 -13.68
N SER A 2 -8.23 -3.05 -13.32
CA SER A 2 -9.39 -3.48 -12.51
C SER A 2 -9.28 -2.86 -11.13
N LEU A 3 -10.26 -2.02 -10.80
CA LEU A 3 -10.46 -1.48 -9.45
C LEU A 3 -10.80 -2.66 -8.54
N ARG A 4 -10.04 -2.83 -7.47
CA ARG A 4 -10.27 -3.91 -6.50
C ARG A 4 -11.27 -3.45 -5.45
N THR A 5 -12.12 -4.35 -4.97
CA THR A 5 -12.95 -4.08 -3.80
C THR A 5 -12.08 -3.94 -2.55
N GLU A 6 -12.63 -3.38 -1.47
CA GLU A 6 -11.90 -3.24 -0.21
C GLU A 6 -11.43 -4.60 0.34
N GLU A 7 -12.28 -5.62 0.29
CA GLU A 7 -11.96 -6.99 0.70
C GLU A 7 -10.82 -7.59 -0.14
N GLN A 8 -10.83 -7.38 -1.46
CA GLN A 8 -9.75 -7.83 -2.34
C GLN A 8 -8.44 -7.10 -2.04
N ALA A 9 -8.50 -5.80 -1.74
CA ALA A 9 -7.33 -5.01 -1.36
C ALA A 9 -6.74 -5.50 -0.03
N GLU A 10 -7.59 -5.83 0.95
CA GLU A 10 -7.17 -6.37 2.24
C GLU A 10 -6.51 -7.73 2.13
N ASN A 11 -7.08 -8.65 1.35
CA ASN A 11 -6.48 -9.96 1.12
C ASN A 11 -5.10 -9.88 0.45
N LEU A 12 -4.95 -8.98 -0.54
CA LEU A 12 -3.65 -8.75 -1.18
C LEU A 12 -2.65 -8.09 -0.23
N MET A 13 -3.09 -7.12 0.58
CA MET A 13 -2.26 -6.51 1.61
C MET A 13 -1.82 -7.53 2.66
N ALA A 14 -2.70 -8.41 3.12
CA ALA A 14 -2.37 -9.44 4.11
C ALA A 14 -1.25 -10.35 3.62
N SER A 15 -1.35 -10.80 2.36
CA SER A 15 -0.28 -11.60 1.72
C SER A 15 1.03 -10.82 1.62
N ALA A 16 0.99 -9.58 1.11
CA ALA A 16 2.18 -8.75 0.97
C ALA A 16 2.85 -8.44 2.33
N LYS A 17 2.05 -8.14 3.37
CA LYS A 17 2.52 -7.92 4.75
C LYS A 17 3.21 -9.15 5.30
N ALA A 18 2.63 -10.34 5.10
CA ALA A 18 3.24 -11.57 5.53
C ALA A 18 4.60 -11.80 4.85
N SER A 19 4.71 -11.51 3.55
CA SER A 19 5.99 -11.62 2.82
C SER A 19 7.06 -10.69 3.38
N ILE A 20 6.77 -9.41 3.60
CA ILE A 20 7.77 -8.46 4.11
C ILE A 20 8.09 -8.68 5.59
N ALA A 21 7.15 -9.22 6.38
CA ALA A 21 7.37 -9.55 7.78
C ALA A 21 8.43 -10.65 7.96
N ILE A 22 8.57 -11.56 6.98
CA ILE A 22 9.66 -12.55 6.96
C ILE A 22 11.04 -11.87 6.89
N GLU A 23 11.11 -10.70 6.25
CA GLU A 23 12.33 -9.88 6.16
C GLU A 23 12.50 -8.93 7.36
N GLY A 24 11.62 -9.01 8.37
CA GLY A 24 11.63 -8.11 9.53
C GLY A 24 11.09 -6.71 9.24
N LEU A 25 10.44 -6.52 8.09
CA LEU A 25 9.84 -5.24 7.69
C LEU A 25 8.37 -5.20 8.08
N THR A 26 7.90 -4.01 8.45
CA THR A 26 6.49 -3.75 8.76
C THR A 26 6.04 -2.47 8.07
N LEU A 27 4.73 -2.35 7.83
CA LEU A 27 4.13 -1.12 7.34
C LEU A 27 3.44 -0.40 8.49
N ASP A 28 3.57 0.92 8.53
CA ASP A 28 2.76 1.76 9.41
C ASP A 28 1.36 2.02 8.81
N GLU A 29 0.43 2.53 9.60
CA GLU A 29 -0.95 2.81 9.18
C GLU A 29 -1.04 3.75 7.97
N SER A 30 -0.10 4.69 7.85
CA SER A 30 -0.07 5.67 6.75
C SER A 30 0.34 5.02 5.43
N GLN A 31 1.35 4.14 5.49
CA GLN A 31 1.84 3.37 4.35
C GLN A 31 0.77 2.37 3.89
N GLU A 32 0.11 1.70 4.83
CA GLU A 32 -1.02 0.81 4.56
C GLU A 32 -2.18 1.53 3.86
N SER A 33 -2.57 2.70 4.37
CA SER A 33 -3.62 3.53 3.76
C SER A 33 -3.25 3.93 2.33
N LEU A 34 -1.98 4.26 2.09
CA LEU A 34 -1.50 4.65 0.77
C LEU A 34 -1.57 3.50 -0.23
N VAL A 35 -1.16 2.29 0.17
CA VAL A 35 -1.26 1.08 -0.65
C VAL A 35 -2.72 0.76 -0.95
N LYS A 36 -3.62 0.78 0.06
CA LYS A 36 -5.05 0.50 -0.12
C LYS A 36 -5.69 1.47 -1.13
N LYS A 37 -5.38 2.77 -1.04
CA LYS A 37 -5.85 3.80 -2.00
C LYS A 37 -5.41 3.53 -3.43
N CYS A 38 -4.19 3.01 -3.63
CA CYS A 38 -3.71 2.63 -4.95
C CYS A 38 -4.40 1.36 -5.47
N LEU A 39 -4.66 0.38 -4.60
CA LEU A 39 -5.32 -0.89 -4.96
C LEU A 39 -6.79 -0.70 -5.36
N THR A 40 -7.50 0.20 -4.68
CA THR A 40 -8.90 0.55 -4.98
C THR A 40 -9.04 1.57 -6.10
N GLY A 41 -7.93 2.14 -6.58
CA GLY A 41 -7.88 3.16 -7.63
C GLY A 41 -8.35 4.55 -7.19
N ALA A 42 -8.42 4.81 -5.87
CA ALA A 42 -8.64 6.15 -5.32
C ALA A 42 -7.50 7.12 -5.67
N ILE A 43 -6.29 6.58 -5.94
CA ILE A 43 -5.15 7.34 -6.48
C ILE A 43 -4.55 6.62 -7.68
N THR A 44 -3.92 7.40 -8.56
CA THR A 44 -3.16 6.83 -9.68
C THR A 44 -1.83 6.27 -9.20
N HIS A 45 -1.22 5.37 -9.98
CA HIS A 45 0.13 4.86 -9.67
C HIS A 45 1.17 5.99 -9.59
N LYS A 46 1.07 7.03 -10.44
CA LYS A 46 1.96 8.20 -10.38
C LYS A 46 1.84 8.95 -9.05
N GLU A 47 0.61 9.13 -8.57
CA GLU A 47 0.34 9.77 -7.30
C GLU A 47 0.81 8.91 -6.12
N PHE A 48 0.65 7.59 -6.21
CA PHE A 48 1.18 6.64 -5.23
C PHE A 48 2.70 6.78 -5.07
N ILE A 49 3.46 6.77 -6.18
CA ILE A 49 4.93 6.91 -6.14
C ILE A 49 5.34 8.25 -5.53
N LYS A 50 4.67 9.35 -5.89
CA LYS A 50 4.96 10.66 -5.32
C LYS A 50 4.80 10.66 -3.79
N ARG A 51 3.67 10.17 -3.29
CA ARG A 51 3.38 10.14 -1.84
C ARG A 51 4.27 9.16 -1.08
N ALA A 52 4.61 8.02 -1.68
CA ALA A 52 5.53 7.06 -1.08
C ALA A 52 6.93 7.68 -0.90
N LEU A 53 7.38 8.48 -1.87
CA LEU A 53 8.66 9.19 -1.81
C LEU A 53 8.64 10.36 -0.82
N GLU A 54 7.50 11.01 -0.64
CA GLU A 54 7.32 12.00 0.43
C GLU A 54 7.36 11.34 1.81
N LEU A 55 6.69 10.19 1.99
CA LEU A 55 6.74 9.42 3.25
C LEU A 55 8.16 8.98 3.60
N SER A 56 8.92 8.46 2.65
CA SER A 56 10.29 7.98 2.93
C SER A 56 11.27 9.08 3.31
N ARG A 57 10.99 10.34 2.94
CA ARG A 57 11.82 11.50 3.31
C ARG A 57 11.53 12.00 4.73
N HIS A 58 10.41 11.59 5.32
CA HIS A 58 9.94 12.02 6.63
C HIS A 58 9.79 10.86 7.63
N ALA A 59 10.25 9.65 7.27
CA ALA A 59 10.22 8.43 8.08
C ALA A 59 11.46 8.28 8.95
#